data_AF-A0A378W3Y6-F1
#
_entry.id   AF-A0A378W3Y6-F1
#
_cell.length_a   1.000
_cell.length_b   1.000
_cell.length_c   1.000
_cell.angle_alpha   90.00
_cell.angle_beta   90.00
_cell.angle_gamma   90.00
#
_symmetry.space_group_name_H-M   'P 1'
#
loop_
_entity.id
_entity.type
_entity.pdbx_description
1 polymer ?
#
loop_
_entity_poly.entity_id
_entity_poly.type
_entity_poly.pdbx_seq_one_letter_code
_entity_poly.pdbx_strand_id
1 'polypeptide(L)'
;MPVPVPAPTPTYTATAARDPEATSFQQLRQIADEDHAVVSAEGADRWVPQLSSKRPGVVDEGVTWDNILTLQEHLRLRDRYGAKLLWSGDWSTFDSPDFWVTIAPITYPTAAGALYWCSSNGFDSDHCYAKLISKTHAVSGSTAFN
;
A
#
# COMPACT_ATOMS: atom_id res chain seq x y z
N MET A 1 -24.67 -48.51 -43.97
CA MET A 1 -23.53 -47.67 -43.54
C MET A 1 -23.98 -46.95 -42.27
N PRO A 2 -23.27 -47.06 -41.13
CA PRO A 2 -23.66 -46.34 -39.92
C PRO A 2 -23.31 -44.85 -40.06
N VAL A 3 -24.25 -43.99 -39.70
CA VAL A 3 -24.08 -42.52 -39.62
C VAL A 3 -23.19 -42.16 -38.41
N PRO A 4 -22.22 -41.23 -38.53
CA PRO A 4 -21.42 -40.79 -37.40
C PRO A 4 -22.25 -39.91 -36.47
N VAL A 5 -22.23 -40.23 -35.17
CA VAL A 5 -22.81 -39.39 -34.10
C VAL A 5 -21.88 -38.19 -33.87
N PRO A 6 -22.39 -36.94 -33.80
CA PRO A 6 -21.56 -35.78 -33.50
C PRO A 6 -21.01 -35.85 -32.07
N ALA A 7 -19.73 -35.55 -31.90
CA ALA A 7 -19.07 -35.46 -30.61
C ALA A 7 -19.62 -34.26 -29.79
N PRO A 8 -19.70 -34.36 -28.46
CA PRO A 8 -20.09 -33.24 -27.62
C PRO A 8 -19.07 -32.11 -27.73
N THR A 9 -19.53 -30.90 -28.05
CA THR A 9 -18.75 -29.66 -27.93
C THR A 9 -18.25 -29.50 -26.50
N PRO A 10 -16.96 -29.26 -26.26
CA PRO A 10 -16.49 -28.90 -24.94
C PRO A 10 -17.15 -27.57 -24.54
N THR A 11 -17.95 -27.59 -23.48
CA THR A 11 -18.37 -26.38 -22.79
C THR A 11 -17.11 -25.79 -22.18
N TYR A 12 -16.50 -24.83 -22.87
CA TYR A 12 -15.46 -24.00 -22.26
C TYR A 12 -16.16 -23.22 -21.14
N THR A 13 -15.99 -23.69 -19.91
CA THR A 13 -16.21 -22.85 -18.73
C THR A 13 -15.35 -21.63 -18.95
N ALA A 14 -15.96 -20.49 -19.28
CA ALA A 14 -15.28 -19.22 -19.29
C ALA A 14 -14.52 -19.15 -17.96
N THR A 15 -13.19 -19.05 -18.03
CA THR A 15 -12.37 -18.69 -16.87
C THR A 15 -13.08 -17.52 -16.24
N ALA A 16 -13.58 -17.68 -15.00
CA ALA A 16 -14.26 -16.61 -14.28
C ALA A 16 -13.43 -15.35 -14.48
N ALA A 17 -14.02 -14.31 -15.08
CA ALA A 17 -13.33 -13.04 -15.28
C ALA A 17 -12.77 -12.66 -13.91
N ARG A 18 -11.43 -12.66 -13.76
CA ARG A 18 -10.80 -12.31 -12.50
C ARG A 18 -11.21 -10.87 -12.22
N ASP A 19 -11.92 -10.66 -11.12
CA ASP A 19 -12.28 -9.32 -10.67
C ASP A 19 -10.98 -8.50 -10.53
N PRO A 20 -10.81 -7.42 -11.31
CA PRO A 20 -9.61 -6.59 -11.25
C PRO A 20 -9.37 -6.01 -9.86
N GLU A 21 -10.42 -5.75 -9.10
CA GLU A 21 -10.33 -5.23 -7.74
C GLU A 21 -9.77 -6.28 -6.79
N ALA A 22 -10.33 -7.50 -6.81
CA ALA A 22 -9.82 -8.62 -6.02
C ALA A 22 -8.37 -8.99 -6.40
N THR A 23 -8.03 -8.91 -7.68
CA THR A 23 -6.65 -9.17 -8.16
C THR A 23 -5.68 -8.11 -7.63
N SER A 24 -6.07 -6.83 -7.67
CA SER A 24 -5.23 -5.73 -7.18
C SER A 24 -5.05 -5.80 -5.67
N PHE A 25 -6.10 -6.16 -4.92
CA PHE A 25 -6.01 -6.45 -3.49
C PHE A 25 -5.00 -7.56 -3.18
N GLN A 26 -5.04 -8.67 -3.92
CA GLN A 26 -4.10 -9.78 -3.74
C GLN A 26 -2.65 -9.34 -4.01
N GLN A 27 -2.43 -8.52 -5.02
CA GLN A 27 -1.11 -7.98 -5.35
C GLN A 27 -0.60 -7.01 -4.28
N LEU A 28 -1.44 -6.08 -3.80
CA LEU A 28 -1.12 -5.20 -2.68
C LEU A 28 -0.75 -6.01 -1.44
N ARG A 29 -1.53 -7.06 -1.13
CA ARG A 29 -1.23 -7.94 0.02
C ARG A 29 0.12 -8.62 -0.13
N GLN A 30 0.40 -9.20 -1.30
CA GLN A 30 1.70 -9.84 -1.57
C GLN A 30 2.86 -8.86 -1.39
N ILE A 31 2.76 -7.65 -1.95
CA ILE A 31 3.82 -6.63 -1.82
C ILE A 31 3.99 -6.22 -0.36
N ALA A 32 2.90 -6.01 0.37
CA ALA A 32 2.96 -5.66 1.79
C ALA A 32 3.59 -6.76 2.64
N ASP A 33 3.26 -8.03 2.38
CA ASP A 33 3.85 -9.17 3.08
C ASP A 33 5.36 -9.30 2.80
N GLU A 34 5.78 -9.06 1.54
CA GLU A 34 7.20 -9.05 1.14
C GLU A 34 7.98 -7.89 1.79
N ASP A 35 7.41 -6.68 1.77
CA ASP A 35 8.05 -5.49 2.34
C ASP A 35 8.03 -5.49 3.88
N HIS A 36 7.05 -6.15 4.52
CA HIS A 36 6.89 -6.19 5.97
C HIS A 36 8.14 -6.73 6.68
N ALA A 37 8.84 -7.73 6.11
CA ALA A 37 10.07 -8.27 6.69
C ALA A 37 11.19 -7.23 6.73
N VAL A 38 11.39 -6.49 5.64
CA VAL A 38 12.41 -5.44 5.52
C VAL A 38 12.07 -4.26 6.44
N VAL A 39 10.82 -3.78 6.38
CA VAL A 39 10.37 -2.64 7.19
C VAL A 39 10.39 -2.97 8.68
N SER A 40 10.08 -4.21 9.08
CA SER A 40 10.20 -4.64 10.47
C SER A 40 11.65 -4.68 10.96
N ALA A 41 12.60 -5.04 10.12
CA ALA A 41 14.01 -5.13 10.49
C ALA A 41 14.70 -3.75 10.53
N GLU A 42 14.39 -2.88 9.57
CA GLU A 42 15.11 -1.62 9.36
C GLU A 42 14.36 -0.39 9.89
N GLY A 43 13.04 -0.46 9.97
CA GLY A 43 12.15 0.63 10.35
C GLY A 43 11.66 0.60 11.80
N ALA A 44 11.90 -0.47 12.55
CA ALA A 44 11.40 -0.61 13.92
C ALA A 44 11.83 0.57 14.81
N ASP A 45 10.83 1.24 15.38
CA ASP A 45 10.95 2.43 16.23
C ASP A 45 11.70 3.59 15.55
N ARG A 46 11.54 3.70 14.22
CA ARG A 46 12.08 4.78 13.39
C ARG A 46 10.97 5.55 12.67
N TRP A 47 11.26 6.81 12.41
CA TRP A 47 10.38 7.69 11.63
C TRP A 47 10.65 7.54 10.14
N VAL A 48 9.60 7.41 9.34
CA VAL A 48 9.67 7.30 7.88
C VAL A 48 8.76 8.36 7.23
N PRO A 49 9.10 8.85 6.02
CA PRO A 49 8.19 9.63 5.21
C PRO A 49 7.07 8.72 4.66
N GLN A 50 5.82 9.01 5.01
CA GLN A 50 4.64 8.37 4.47
C GLN A 50 4.10 9.21 3.32
N LEU A 51 4.02 8.59 2.13
CA LEU A 51 3.71 9.24 0.85
C LEU A 51 2.25 9.10 0.43
N SER A 52 1.58 8.06 0.92
CA SER A 52 0.17 7.78 0.59
C SER A 52 -0.45 6.87 1.65
N SER A 53 -1.76 7.01 1.86
CA SER A 53 -2.59 6.14 2.71
C SER A 53 -3.98 6.01 2.12
N LYS A 54 -4.28 4.86 1.50
CA LYS A 54 -5.53 4.64 0.77
C LYS A 54 -6.21 3.35 1.21
N ARG A 55 -7.52 3.30 1.09
CA ARG A 55 -8.31 2.06 1.16
C ARG A 55 -9.52 2.18 0.23
N PRO A 56 -10.09 1.06 -0.22
CA PRO A 56 -11.30 1.11 -1.04
C PRO A 56 -12.41 1.96 -0.40
N GLY A 57 -12.97 2.90 -1.18
CA GLY A 57 -14.07 3.77 -0.78
C GLY A 57 -13.68 5.11 -0.15
N VAL A 58 -12.40 5.39 0.11
CA VAL A 58 -11.99 6.75 0.53
C VAL A 58 -12.01 7.70 -0.65
N VAL A 59 -12.43 8.94 -0.42
CA VAL A 59 -12.36 9.99 -1.43
C VAL A 59 -11.18 10.89 -1.11
N ASP A 60 -10.26 11.02 -2.05
CA ASP A 60 -9.12 11.92 -1.94
C ASP A 60 -8.78 12.50 -3.31
N GLU A 61 -8.41 13.79 -3.34
CA GLU A 61 -8.28 14.61 -4.56
C GLU A 61 -9.51 14.54 -5.50
N GLY A 62 -10.70 14.32 -4.95
CA GLY A 62 -11.95 14.17 -5.72
C GLY A 62 -12.11 12.81 -6.42
N VAL A 63 -11.22 11.85 -6.14
CA VAL A 63 -11.28 10.48 -6.65
C VAL A 63 -11.70 9.52 -5.53
N THR A 64 -12.66 8.65 -5.80
CA THR A 64 -12.94 7.50 -4.93
C THR A 64 -11.92 6.41 -5.22
N TRP A 65 -11.11 6.07 -4.22
CA TRP A 65 -10.04 5.10 -4.34
C TRP A 65 -10.56 3.67 -4.28
N ASP A 66 -10.00 2.81 -5.13
CA ASP A 66 -10.14 1.36 -5.11
C ASP A 66 -8.74 0.71 -5.02
N ASN A 67 -8.67 -0.63 -4.96
CA ASN A 67 -7.38 -1.31 -4.90
C ASN A 67 -6.60 -1.17 -6.22
N ILE A 68 -7.28 -1.01 -7.36
CA ILE A 68 -6.64 -0.84 -8.67
C ILE A 68 -5.83 0.47 -8.70
N LEU A 69 -6.46 1.60 -8.34
CA LEU A 69 -5.82 2.92 -8.27
C LEU A 69 -4.74 2.95 -7.20
N THR A 70 -5.00 2.34 -6.03
CA THR A 70 -4.03 2.25 -4.94
C THR A 70 -2.77 1.51 -5.39
N LEU A 71 -2.92 0.39 -6.09
CA LEU A 71 -1.79 -0.38 -6.63
C LEU A 71 -1.01 0.42 -7.67
N GLN A 72 -1.69 1.08 -8.60
CA GLN A 72 -1.03 1.90 -9.63
C GLN A 72 -0.22 3.04 -9.00
N GLU A 73 -0.79 3.74 -8.03
CA GLU A 73 -0.07 4.78 -7.29
C GLU A 73 1.14 4.21 -6.56
N HIS A 74 0.96 3.11 -5.82
CA HIS A 74 2.05 2.46 -5.10
C HIS A 74 3.21 2.09 -6.03
N LEU A 75 2.92 1.46 -7.18
CA LEU A 75 3.95 1.06 -8.13
C LEU A 75 4.70 2.28 -8.71
N ARG A 76 4.01 3.39 -8.98
CA ARG A 76 4.64 4.64 -9.41
C ARG A 76 5.56 5.21 -8.34
N LEU A 77 5.14 5.20 -7.07
CA LEU A 77 5.96 5.64 -5.95
C LEU A 77 7.14 4.69 -5.71
N ARG A 78 6.94 3.39 -5.91
CA ARG A 78 7.98 2.37 -5.82
C ARG A 78 9.06 2.57 -6.89
N ASP A 79 8.67 2.83 -8.12
CA ASP A 79 9.60 3.13 -9.22
C ASP A 79 10.40 4.42 -8.94
N ARG A 80 9.72 5.47 -8.47
CA ARG A 80 10.35 6.78 -8.25
C ARG A 80 11.26 6.84 -7.00
N TYR A 81 10.86 6.21 -5.91
CA TYR A 81 11.51 6.37 -4.60
C TYR A 81 12.00 5.07 -3.96
N GLY A 82 11.80 3.92 -4.60
CA GLY A 82 12.01 2.61 -3.96
C GLY A 82 10.99 2.34 -2.85
N ALA A 83 9.83 3.00 -2.89
CA ALA A 83 8.81 2.99 -1.85
C ALA A 83 8.36 1.58 -1.43
N LYS A 84 8.03 1.45 -0.15
CA LYS A 84 7.57 0.22 0.49
C LYS A 84 6.10 0.31 0.84
N LEU A 85 5.40 -0.82 0.74
CA LEU A 85 4.00 -0.92 1.10
C LEU A 85 3.84 -1.52 2.49
N LEU A 86 2.95 -0.95 3.29
CA LEU A 86 2.50 -1.53 4.55
C LEU A 86 1.00 -1.77 4.51
N TRP A 87 0.58 -2.84 5.16
CA TRP A 87 -0.77 -2.98 5.64
C TRP A 87 -0.88 -2.37 7.04
N SER A 88 -1.75 -1.38 7.22
CA SER A 88 -1.80 -0.61 8.47
C SER A 88 -2.16 -1.46 9.69
N GLY A 89 -2.94 -2.53 9.51
CA GLY A 89 -3.31 -3.45 10.58
C GLY A 89 -2.16 -4.26 11.18
N ASP A 90 -0.97 -4.26 10.55
CA ASP A 90 0.20 -4.99 11.04
C ASP A 90 1.06 -4.16 12.04
N TRP A 91 0.67 -2.91 12.32
CA TRP A 91 1.43 -1.97 13.17
C TRP A 91 0.52 -1.28 14.19
N SER A 92 1.05 -1.02 15.39
CA SER A 92 0.28 -0.43 16.50
C SER A 92 0.11 1.09 16.40
N THR A 93 0.88 1.72 15.51
CA THR A 93 0.92 3.18 15.38
C THR A 93 -0.15 3.71 14.43
N PHE A 94 -0.80 2.90 13.60
CA PHE A 94 -1.93 3.35 12.77
C PHE A 94 -3.24 3.31 13.57
N ASP A 95 -4.07 4.33 13.38
CA ASP A 95 -5.37 4.47 14.03
C ASP A 95 -6.45 3.57 13.41
N SER A 96 -6.27 3.18 12.14
CA SER A 96 -7.17 2.33 11.37
C SER A 96 -6.43 1.11 10.79
N PRO A 97 -6.95 -0.12 10.91
CA PRO A 97 -6.23 -1.34 10.54
C PRO A 97 -6.43 -1.79 9.09
N ASP A 98 -7.11 -0.99 8.27
CA ASP A 98 -7.61 -1.37 6.94
C ASP A 98 -7.10 -0.48 5.80
N PHE A 99 -5.89 0.09 5.95
CA PHE A 99 -5.27 0.97 4.96
C PHE A 99 -4.01 0.37 4.33
N TRP A 100 -3.85 0.65 3.04
CA TRP A 100 -2.62 0.53 2.30
C TRP A 100 -1.81 1.80 2.47
N VAL A 101 -0.62 1.67 3.05
CA VAL A 101 0.26 2.80 3.34
C VAL A 101 1.53 2.65 2.53
N THR A 102 1.91 3.69 1.78
CA THR A 102 3.17 3.73 1.02
C THR A 102 4.16 4.64 1.71
N ILE A 103 5.37 4.14 2.00
CA ILE A 103 6.45 4.91 2.64
C ILE A 103 7.69 4.98 1.75
N ALA A 104 8.50 6.03 1.91
CA ALA A 104 9.85 6.05 1.38
C ALA A 104 10.76 5.08 2.18
N PRO A 105 11.71 4.36 1.55
CA PRO A 105 12.56 3.37 2.20
C PRO A 105 13.74 4.03 2.96
N ILE A 106 13.46 5.10 3.71
CA ILE A 106 14.46 5.86 4.47
C ILE A 106 13.95 6.11 5.89
N THR A 107 14.84 5.94 6.86
CA THR A 107 14.48 5.98 8.28
C THR A 107 15.24 7.07 9.02
N TYR A 108 14.58 7.69 9.98
CA TYR A 108 15.10 8.80 10.77
C TYR A 108 14.91 8.54 12.26
N PRO A 109 15.80 9.07 13.13
CA PRO A 109 15.62 8.99 14.57
C PRO A 109 14.50 9.91 15.06
N THR A 110 14.11 10.91 14.27
CA THR A 110 13.14 11.93 14.65
C THR A 110 12.16 12.19 13.52
N ALA A 111 10.95 12.62 13.88
CA ALA A 111 9.94 13.05 12.93
C ALA A 111 10.44 14.18 12.00
N ALA A 112 11.19 15.13 12.55
CA ALA A 112 11.75 16.26 11.81
C ALA A 112 12.65 15.83 10.65
N GLY A 113 13.40 14.73 10.78
CA GLY A 113 14.21 14.19 9.68
C GLY A 113 13.35 13.69 8.52
N ALA A 114 12.26 12.99 8.83
CA ALA A 114 11.32 12.51 7.83
C ALA A 114 10.55 13.66 7.16
N LEU A 115 10.12 14.68 7.92
CA LEU A 115 9.47 15.88 7.38
C LEU A 115 10.40 16.72 6.50
N TYR A 116 11.68 16.83 6.87
CA TYR A 116 12.68 17.48 6.03
C TYR A 116 12.84 16.76 4.68
N TRP A 117 12.78 15.43 4.68
CA TRP A 117 12.78 14.66 3.44
C TRP A 117 11.54 14.94 2.58
N CYS A 118 10.35 14.98 3.20
CA CYS A 118 9.10 15.32 2.51
C CYS A 118 9.23 16.66 1.75
N SER A 119 9.57 17.72 2.50
CA SER A 119 9.72 19.08 1.94
C SER A 119 10.84 19.18 0.90
N SER A 120 11.98 18.50 1.12
CA SER A 120 13.11 18.49 0.16
C SER A 120 12.76 17.79 -1.16
N ASN A 121 11.78 16.88 -1.16
CA ASN A 121 11.28 16.22 -2.36
C ASN A 121 10.05 16.93 -2.96
N GLY A 122 9.69 18.10 -2.45
CA GLY A 122 8.59 18.93 -2.96
C GLY A 122 7.20 18.47 -2.55
N PHE A 123 7.08 17.63 -1.51
CA PHE A 123 5.79 17.29 -0.92
C PHE A 123 5.37 18.35 0.09
N ASP A 124 4.08 18.68 0.10
CA ASP A 124 3.44 19.50 1.13
C ASP A 124 2.93 18.64 2.31
N SER A 125 2.26 19.27 3.26
CA SER A 125 1.73 18.65 4.48
C SER A 125 0.65 17.60 4.23
N ASP A 126 -0.05 17.68 3.10
CA ASP A 126 -1.17 16.81 2.77
C ASP A 126 -0.69 15.57 2.01
N HIS A 127 0.39 15.70 1.25
CA HIS A 127 0.95 14.61 0.42
C HIS A 127 2.13 13.86 1.07
N CYS A 128 2.69 14.35 2.18
CA CYS A 128 3.73 13.63 2.92
C CYS A 128 3.79 14.00 4.40
N TYR A 129 3.83 12.98 5.27
CA TYR A 129 3.93 13.14 6.72
C TYR A 129 4.92 12.17 7.32
N ALA A 130 5.41 12.49 8.51
CA ALA A 130 6.31 11.61 9.23
C ALA A 130 5.50 10.58 10.04
N LYS A 131 5.80 9.30 9.84
CA LYS A 131 5.17 8.20 10.56
C LYS A 131 6.19 7.37 11.34
N LEU A 132 5.91 7.09 12.61
CA LEU A 132 6.68 6.15 13.41
C LEU A 132 6.23 4.71 13.09
N ILE A 133 7.18 3.87 12.70
CA ILE A 133 6.94 2.45 12.44
C ILE A 133 7.19 1.66 13.72
N SER A 134 6.14 1.11 14.33
CA SER A 134 6.26 0.30 15.54
C SER A 134 5.07 -0.63 15.75
N LYS A 135 5.29 -1.70 16.51
CA LYS A 135 4.28 -2.69 16.91
C LYS A 135 3.89 -2.58 18.39
N THR A 136 4.53 -1.69 19.13
CA THR A 136 4.35 -1.54 20.59
C THR A 136 4.01 -0.12 21.00
N HIS A 137 4.38 0.89 20.21
CA HIS A 137 4.05 2.29 20.48
C HIS A 137 2.56 2.59 20.23
N ALA A 138 2.02 3.53 21.01
CA ALA A 138 0.66 4.01 20.81
C ALA A 138 0.52 4.81 19.51
N VAL A 139 -0.72 4.90 19.02
CA VAL A 139 -1.10 5.78 17.90
C VAL A 139 -0.78 7.24 18.21
N SER A 140 -1.08 7.71 19.43
CA SER A 140 -0.81 9.09 19.84
C SER A 140 0.70 9.39 19.83
N GLY A 141 1.08 10.48 19.16
CA GLY A 141 2.48 10.88 19.01
C GLY A 141 3.29 10.09 17.97
N SER A 142 2.64 9.21 17.19
CA SER A 142 3.29 8.40 16.15
C SER A 142 3.18 8.99 14.73
N THR A 143 2.50 10.12 14.57
CA THR A 143 2.39 10.87 13.30
C THR A 143 2.76 12.32 13.56
N ALA A 144 3.52 12.94 12.65
CA ALA A 144 3.81 14.36 12.66
C ALA A 144 3.62 14.93 11.24
N PHE A 145 3.17 16.17 11.18
CA PHE A 145 2.90 16.92 9.95
C PHE A 145 3.86 18.11 9.85
N ASN A 146 4.09 18.57 8.62
CA ASN A 146 4.92 19.75 8.35
C ASN A 146 4.14 21.06 8.52
#